data_AF-A0A4R2C7K0-F1
#
_entry.id   AF-A0A4R2C7K0-F1
#
_cell.length_a   1.000
_cell.length_b   1.000
_cell.length_c   1.000
_cell.angle_alpha   90.00
_cell.angle_beta   90.00
_cell.angle_gamma   90.00
#
_symmetry.space_group_name_H-M   'P 1'
#
loop_
_entity.id
_entity.type
_entity.pdbx_description
1 polymer ?
#
loop_
_entity_poly.entity_id
_entity_poly.type
_entity_poly.pdbx_seq_one_letter_code
_entity_poly.pdbx_strand_id
1 'polypeptide(L)'
;MKTYGNLAAAALLLTALSGPAFAAEKHELYSHMPNTALSGVIDPQMDDRAHIVKALPKTPKDPKNIVIGWTEITLGNAWFVEVVEAAKRKAAEYGGYTIDIQVADGDPSKTSAHFDSFITKGVDVIVVDPTDVAGAATDAQRAVDAGIPVIALGTVPDASGPFVSTVLANPFGNGFEAGIYAAKHIGKDAAIVSGVTIGTLGNSTSESRITGLLSGIVFERSNQFNLGLSREDAMLKGFNLFQDLKTGGSFNWAEGKFEVVGIQPGGWTEEGGLKGAEDLLAGHGDRINLMLAENDFMGIGALTAIENIGKKGQIPVACAADGFRVALDLVKSGDLLVTGANSGRATGEGVMVLINEIFRKGFDANNLPLGSYFPAEIITEENVDSLIDPDQSNPFFKYEVPPFRTIPQIRG
;
A
#
# COMPACT_ATOMS: atom_id res chain seq x y z
N MET A 1 -64.65 51.36 -24.15
CA MET A 1 -64.49 51.51 -22.69
C MET A 1 -63.21 50.78 -22.27
N LYS A 2 -62.26 51.51 -21.66
CA LYS A 2 -61.12 51.08 -20.81
C LYS A 2 -60.00 50.22 -21.46
N THR A 3 -58.82 50.76 -21.81
CA THR A 3 -57.65 51.30 -21.03
C THR A 3 -56.55 50.27 -20.68
N TYR A 4 -55.39 50.46 -21.32
CA TYR A 4 -53.97 50.42 -20.88
C TYR A 4 -53.50 49.63 -19.64
N GLY A 5 -52.29 49.06 -19.75
CA GLY A 5 -51.31 49.09 -18.64
C GLY A 5 -50.22 48.01 -18.64
N ASN A 6 -48.99 48.39 -19.03
CA ASN A 6 -47.74 47.65 -18.82
C ASN A 6 -47.53 47.27 -17.33
N LEU A 7 -46.92 46.11 -17.08
CA LEU A 7 -46.33 45.77 -15.78
C LEU A 7 -44.83 45.50 -15.93
N ALA A 8 -44.07 46.35 -15.24
CA ALA A 8 -42.63 46.42 -15.20
C ALA A 8 -42.02 45.36 -14.27
N ALA A 9 -40.74 45.07 -14.53
CA ALA A 9 -39.87 44.20 -13.78
C ALA A 9 -39.78 44.58 -12.28
N ALA A 10 -39.91 43.57 -11.42
CA ALA A 10 -39.53 43.65 -10.02
C ALA A 10 -38.23 42.86 -9.83
N ALA A 11 -37.12 43.59 -9.67
CA ALA A 11 -35.87 43.04 -9.17
C ALA A 11 -36.01 42.75 -7.68
N LEU A 12 -35.92 41.47 -7.28
CA LEU A 12 -35.68 41.11 -5.88
C LEU A 12 -34.18 41.01 -5.66
N LEU A 13 -33.66 41.87 -4.80
CA LEU A 13 -32.34 41.74 -4.18
C LEU A 13 -32.27 40.40 -3.43
N LEU A 14 -31.44 39.47 -3.91
CA LEU A 14 -30.87 38.42 -3.07
C LEU A 14 -29.67 39.05 -2.34
N THR A 15 -29.83 39.41 -1.08
CA THR A 15 -28.69 39.71 -0.20
C THR A 15 -27.88 38.44 -0.01
N ALA A 16 -26.67 38.43 -0.57
CA ALA A 16 -25.65 37.44 -0.29
C ALA A 16 -25.27 37.50 1.20
N LEU A 17 -25.59 36.44 1.95
CA LEU A 17 -24.90 36.13 3.20
C LEU A 17 -23.64 35.34 2.85
N SER A 18 -22.62 36.05 2.38
CA SER A 18 -21.25 35.53 2.37
C SER A 18 -20.67 35.64 3.78
N GLY A 19 -21.00 34.67 4.63
CA GLY A 19 -20.15 34.38 5.79
C GLY A 19 -18.84 33.77 5.29
N PRO A 20 -17.72 33.90 6.04
CA PRO A 20 -16.53 33.14 5.71
C PRO A 20 -16.90 31.67 5.72
N ALA A 21 -16.65 30.98 4.60
CA ALA A 21 -16.65 29.52 4.62
C ALA A 21 -15.60 29.13 5.67
N PHE A 22 -16.05 28.66 6.84
CA PHE A 22 -15.16 28.02 7.79
C PHE A 22 -14.51 26.88 7.02
N ALA A 23 -13.21 26.99 6.73
CA ALA A 23 -12.46 25.85 6.23
C ALA A 23 -12.67 24.74 7.27
N ALA A 24 -13.24 23.61 6.84
CA ALA A 24 -13.45 22.48 7.73
C ALA A 24 -12.10 22.14 8.39
N GLU A 25 -12.11 22.02 9.72
CA GLU A 25 -10.91 21.66 10.47
C GLU A 25 -10.43 20.29 9.99
N LYS A 26 -9.11 20.17 9.75
CA LYS A 26 -8.50 18.94 9.23
C LYS A 26 -8.69 17.82 10.25
N HIS A 27 -9.21 16.67 9.80
CA HIS A 27 -9.46 15.53 10.68
C HIS A 27 -8.18 15.05 11.38
N GLU A 28 -8.28 14.65 12.66
CA GLU A 28 -7.14 14.27 13.52
C GLU A 28 -6.26 13.19 12.90
N LEU A 29 -6.85 12.21 12.20
CA LEU A 29 -6.15 11.18 11.43
C LEU A 29 -4.94 11.73 10.64
N TYR A 30 -5.13 12.85 9.94
CA TYR A 30 -4.11 13.40 9.07
C TYR A 30 -2.95 14.07 9.84
N SER A 31 -3.14 14.38 11.13
CA SER A 31 -2.05 14.88 11.98
C SER A 31 -1.02 13.80 12.33
N HIS A 32 -1.39 12.53 12.18
CA HIS A 32 -0.48 11.40 12.34
C HIS A 32 0.32 11.11 11.07
N MET A 33 -0.04 11.67 9.92
CA MET A 33 0.75 11.48 8.71
C MET A 33 2.05 12.29 8.77
N PRO A 34 3.18 11.76 8.24
CA PRO A 34 3.32 10.56 7.42
C PRO A 34 3.78 9.32 8.22
N ASN A 35 3.04 8.90 9.25
CA ASN A 35 3.33 7.65 9.98
C ASN A 35 3.27 6.42 9.05
N THR A 36 4.19 5.48 9.28
CA THR A 36 4.36 4.22 8.55
C THR A 36 3.06 3.43 8.42
N ALA A 37 2.24 3.38 9.46
CA ALA A 37 0.98 2.66 9.51
C ALA A 37 -0.18 3.30 8.71
N LEU A 38 0.06 4.47 8.09
CA LEU A 38 -0.93 5.21 7.29
C LEU A 38 -0.51 5.36 5.81
N SER A 39 0.47 4.58 5.36
CA SER A 39 0.90 4.55 3.95
C SER A 39 -0.26 4.17 3.01
N GLY A 40 -0.65 5.09 2.13
CA GLY A 40 -1.80 4.91 1.22
C GLY A 40 -3.05 5.69 1.63
N VAL A 41 -3.07 6.27 2.83
CA VAL A 41 -4.05 7.31 3.19
C VAL A 41 -3.69 8.59 2.43
N ILE A 42 -4.70 9.19 1.80
CA ILE A 42 -4.57 10.43 1.02
C ILE A 42 -5.12 11.57 1.85
N ASP A 43 -4.22 12.44 2.32
CA ASP A 43 -4.61 13.70 2.94
C ASP A 43 -5.12 14.67 1.87
N PRO A 44 -6.39 15.10 1.92
CA PRO A 44 -6.95 16.03 0.94
C PRO A 44 -6.25 17.40 0.95
N GLN A 45 -5.54 17.72 2.04
CA GLN A 45 -4.78 18.95 2.23
C GLN A 45 -3.26 18.69 2.23
N MET A 46 -2.78 17.60 1.61
CA MET A 46 -1.35 17.29 1.59
C MET A 46 -0.51 18.44 1.00
N ASP A 47 0.64 18.68 1.63
CA ASP A 47 1.56 19.76 1.24
C ASP A 47 2.30 19.45 -0.06
N ASP A 48 2.53 20.49 -0.85
CA ASP A 48 3.35 20.39 -2.06
C ASP A 48 4.82 20.07 -1.72
N ARG A 49 5.40 19.13 -2.47
CA ARG A 49 6.79 18.66 -2.30
C ARG A 49 7.78 19.30 -3.25
N ALA A 50 7.34 20.23 -4.11
CA ALA A 50 8.18 20.87 -5.12
C ALA A 50 9.41 21.62 -4.55
N HIS A 51 9.36 22.01 -3.27
CA HIS A 51 10.44 22.70 -2.57
C HIS A 51 11.60 21.77 -2.14
N ILE A 52 11.36 20.45 -2.09
CA ILE A 52 12.38 19.46 -1.74
C ILE A 52 13.31 19.26 -2.94
N VAL A 53 14.62 19.40 -2.73
CA VAL A 53 15.64 19.13 -3.76
C VAL A 53 15.77 17.62 -3.93
N LYS A 54 15.51 17.10 -5.13
CA LYS A 54 15.51 15.65 -5.44
C LYS A 54 16.48 15.28 -6.57
N ALA A 55 17.45 16.15 -6.84
CA ALA A 55 18.33 16.07 -8.02
C ALA A 55 17.59 15.97 -9.37
N LEU A 56 16.36 16.50 -9.44
CA LEU A 56 15.55 16.64 -10.65
C LEU A 56 15.47 18.12 -11.12
N PRO A 57 15.25 18.37 -12.42
CA PRO A 57 15.28 17.40 -13.51
C PRO A 57 16.73 16.93 -13.79
N LYS A 58 16.90 15.64 -14.10
CA LYS A 58 18.21 15.05 -14.39
C LYS A 58 18.41 14.97 -15.91
N THR A 59 19.48 15.58 -16.41
CA THR A 59 19.99 15.23 -17.75
C THR A 59 20.90 14.01 -17.62
N PRO A 60 20.55 12.87 -18.24
CA PRO A 60 21.38 11.67 -18.17
C PRO A 60 22.74 11.88 -18.85
N LYS A 61 23.77 11.19 -18.35
CA LYS A 61 25.15 11.31 -18.88
C LYS A 61 25.25 10.86 -20.33
N ASP A 62 24.59 9.75 -20.65
CA ASP A 62 24.38 9.28 -22.01
C ASP A 62 22.87 9.14 -22.24
N PRO A 63 22.25 10.08 -22.98
CA PRO A 63 20.84 9.98 -23.33
C PRO A 63 20.50 8.73 -24.14
N LYS A 64 21.46 7.95 -24.65
CA LYS A 64 21.20 6.67 -25.31
C LYS A 64 21.20 5.49 -24.34
N ASN A 65 21.82 5.60 -23.18
CA ASN A 65 21.89 4.55 -22.17
C ASN A 65 21.75 5.12 -20.76
N ILE A 66 20.55 4.98 -20.18
CA ILE A 66 20.27 5.38 -18.80
C ILE A 66 20.73 4.25 -17.86
N VAL A 67 21.62 4.56 -16.92
CA VAL A 67 22.13 3.58 -15.95
C VAL A 67 21.37 3.69 -14.64
N ILE A 68 20.76 2.58 -14.21
CA ILE A 68 19.94 2.47 -13.01
C ILE A 68 20.71 1.60 -12.00
N GLY A 69 21.00 2.15 -10.82
CA GLY A 69 21.39 1.35 -9.66
C GLY A 69 20.14 0.88 -8.93
N TRP A 70 20.00 -0.40 -8.64
CA TRP A 70 18.80 -0.97 -8.02
C TRP A 70 19.20 -1.78 -6.79
N THR A 71 18.68 -1.43 -5.62
CA THR A 71 18.83 -2.25 -4.41
C THR A 71 17.48 -2.83 -4.01
N GLU A 72 17.36 -4.14 -4.13
CA GLU A 72 16.17 -4.91 -3.76
C GLU A 72 16.31 -5.40 -2.31
N ILE A 73 15.22 -5.40 -1.54
CA ILE A 73 15.28 -5.80 -0.12
C ILE A 73 15.60 -7.30 0.02
N THR A 74 14.97 -8.14 -0.80
CA THR A 74 15.14 -9.60 -0.80
C THR A 74 14.64 -10.18 -2.12
N LEU A 75 14.92 -11.45 -2.40
CA LEU A 75 14.26 -12.23 -3.46
C LEU A 75 13.51 -13.44 -2.88
N GLY A 76 13.11 -13.35 -1.61
CA GLY A 76 12.62 -14.46 -0.80
C GLY A 76 11.23 -14.99 -1.17
N ASN A 77 10.47 -14.30 -2.03
CA ASN A 77 9.20 -14.79 -2.57
C ASN A 77 8.99 -14.32 -4.03
N ALA A 78 7.93 -14.82 -4.66
CA ALA A 78 7.65 -14.56 -6.07
C ALA A 78 7.35 -13.09 -6.38
N TRP A 79 6.89 -12.29 -5.40
CA TRP A 79 6.61 -10.87 -5.60
C TRP A 79 7.90 -10.10 -5.90
N PHE A 80 8.93 -10.24 -5.07
CA PHE A 80 10.20 -9.54 -5.25
C PHE A 80 10.94 -9.97 -6.52
N VAL A 81 10.92 -11.27 -6.82
CA VAL A 81 11.48 -11.80 -8.07
C VAL A 81 10.80 -11.14 -9.27
N GLU A 82 9.47 -11.06 -9.24
CA GLU A 82 8.71 -10.54 -10.37
C GLU A 82 8.87 -9.03 -10.55
N VAL A 83 9.04 -8.25 -9.47
CA VAL A 83 9.39 -6.82 -9.53
C VAL A 83 10.65 -6.62 -10.38
N VAL A 84 11.72 -7.35 -10.05
CA VAL A 84 13.01 -7.26 -10.74
C VAL A 84 12.92 -7.72 -12.19
N GLU A 85 12.28 -8.86 -12.44
CA GLU A 85 12.19 -9.41 -13.79
C GLU A 85 11.29 -8.57 -14.69
N ALA A 86 10.22 -7.98 -14.16
CA ALA A 86 9.37 -7.06 -14.89
C ALA A 86 10.09 -5.76 -15.27
N ALA A 87 10.87 -5.19 -14.34
CA ALA A 87 11.70 -4.03 -14.62
C ALA A 87 12.72 -4.33 -15.74
N LYS A 88 13.40 -5.49 -15.71
CA LYS A 88 14.32 -5.91 -16.78
C LYS A 88 13.63 -6.07 -18.13
N ARG A 89 12.45 -6.71 -18.17
CA ARG A 89 11.68 -6.88 -19.40
C ARG A 89 11.26 -5.54 -19.98
N LYS A 90 10.78 -4.62 -19.14
CA LYS A 90 10.38 -3.27 -19.57
C LYS A 90 11.56 -2.43 -20.06
N ALA A 91 12.71 -2.54 -19.40
CA ALA A 91 13.96 -1.92 -19.84
C ALA A 91 14.41 -2.44 -21.21
N ALA A 92 14.29 -3.75 -21.46
CA ALA A 92 14.60 -4.36 -22.75
C ALA A 92 13.62 -3.92 -23.85
N GLU A 93 12.33 -3.81 -23.53
CA GLU A 93 11.29 -3.30 -24.45
C GLU A 93 11.58 -1.86 -24.89
N TYR A 94 11.93 -0.97 -23.95
CA TYR A 94 12.27 0.40 -24.29
C TYR A 94 13.63 0.54 -24.98
N GLY A 95 14.60 -0.30 -24.62
CA GLY A 95 15.99 -0.19 -25.05
C GLY A 95 16.72 1.02 -24.45
N GLY A 96 18.05 0.95 -24.38
CA GLY A 96 18.86 2.06 -23.87
C GLY A 96 18.75 2.27 -22.35
N TYR A 97 18.64 1.16 -21.62
CA TYR A 97 18.67 1.10 -20.16
C TYR A 97 19.63 0.01 -19.71
N THR A 98 20.42 0.30 -18.69
CA THR A 98 21.25 -0.68 -17.97
C THR A 98 20.81 -0.71 -16.52
N ILE A 99 20.46 -1.88 -15.98
CA ILE A 99 20.08 -2.02 -14.57
C ILE A 99 21.15 -2.83 -13.84
N ASP A 100 21.77 -2.24 -12.83
CA ASP A 100 22.68 -2.90 -11.89
C ASP A 100 21.93 -3.24 -10.61
N ILE A 101 21.54 -4.51 -10.47
CA ILE A 101 20.71 -4.99 -9.37
C ILE A 101 21.59 -5.62 -8.30
N GLN A 102 21.38 -5.17 -7.07
CA GLN A 102 21.98 -5.69 -5.84
C GLN A 102 20.85 -6.08 -4.87
N VAL A 103 21.06 -7.11 -4.04
CA VAL A 103 20.05 -7.60 -3.09
C VAL A 103 20.57 -7.46 -1.68
N ALA A 104 19.81 -6.79 -0.82
CA ALA A 104 20.20 -6.47 0.55
C ALA A 104 19.95 -7.62 1.54
N ASP A 105 19.18 -8.64 1.17
CA ASP A 105 18.78 -9.77 2.02
C ASP A 105 18.25 -9.34 3.40
N GLY A 106 17.49 -8.24 3.44
CA GLY A 106 16.97 -7.67 4.68
C GLY A 106 18.01 -6.98 5.58
N ASP A 107 19.23 -6.70 5.09
CA ASP A 107 20.29 -6.00 5.84
C ASP A 107 20.41 -4.52 5.42
N PRO A 108 20.03 -3.54 6.28
CA PRO A 108 20.16 -2.12 5.98
C PRO A 108 21.60 -1.68 5.67
N SER A 109 22.60 -2.35 6.23
CA SER A 109 24.02 -2.04 5.99
C SER A 109 24.41 -2.36 4.54
N LYS A 110 23.86 -3.45 3.98
CA LYS A 110 24.03 -3.77 2.56
C LYS A 110 23.33 -2.75 1.67
N THR A 111 22.10 -2.34 2.01
CA THR A 111 21.40 -1.26 1.29
C THR A 111 22.28 -0.01 1.22
N SER A 112 22.79 0.47 2.36
CA SER A 112 23.70 1.62 2.40
C SER A 112 24.96 1.42 1.55
N ALA A 113 25.58 0.24 1.59
CA ALA A 113 26.76 -0.06 0.77
C ALA A 113 26.46 -0.10 -0.74
N HIS A 114 25.26 -0.54 -1.14
CA HIS A 114 24.82 -0.47 -2.53
C HIS A 114 24.68 0.97 -3.00
N PHE A 115 24.10 1.85 -2.18
CA PHE A 115 24.04 3.29 -2.47
C PHE A 115 25.43 3.88 -2.71
N ASP A 116 26.40 3.62 -1.82
CA ASP A 116 27.76 4.12 -1.97
C ASP A 116 28.44 3.61 -3.26
N SER A 117 28.18 2.35 -3.63
CA SER A 117 28.62 1.74 -4.89
C SER A 117 28.00 2.43 -6.11
N PHE A 118 26.69 2.67 -6.10
CA PHE A 118 25.97 3.34 -7.18
C PHE A 118 26.39 4.80 -7.35
N ILE A 119 26.60 5.52 -6.24
CA ILE A 119 27.13 6.89 -6.22
C ILE A 119 28.54 6.91 -6.84
N THR A 120 29.41 5.98 -6.43
CA THR A 120 30.78 5.87 -6.97
C THR A 120 30.79 5.57 -8.47
N LYS A 121 29.91 4.68 -8.93
CA LYS A 121 29.69 4.38 -10.36
C LYS A 121 29.07 5.57 -11.11
N GLY A 122 28.42 6.47 -10.38
CA GLY A 122 27.72 7.63 -10.92
C GLY A 122 26.57 7.22 -11.83
N VAL A 123 25.72 6.31 -11.37
CA VAL A 123 24.47 5.95 -12.06
C VAL A 123 23.58 7.18 -12.27
N ASP A 124 22.65 7.12 -13.23
CA ASP A 124 21.76 8.23 -13.54
C ASP A 124 20.59 8.35 -12.54
N VAL A 125 20.16 7.22 -11.96
CA VAL A 125 19.09 7.14 -10.95
C VAL A 125 19.33 5.92 -10.06
N ILE A 126 18.94 6.02 -8.78
CA ILE A 126 18.90 4.89 -7.85
C ILE A 126 17.44 4.50 -7.58
N VAL A 127 17.18 3.21 -7.63
CA VAL A 127 15.93 2.58 -7.19
C VAL A 127 16.20 1.78 -5.92
N VAL A 128 15.33 1.91 -4.93
CA VAL A 128 15.44 1.19 -3.65
C VAL A 128 14.10 0.57 -3.26
N ASP A 129 14.10 -0.70 -2.88
CA ASP A 129 13.11 -1.26 -1.95
C ASP A 129 13.70 -1.15 -0.52
N PRO A 130 13.20 -0.22 0.32
CA PRO A 130 13.77 0.05 1.63
C PRO A 130 13.77 -1.14 2.59
N THR A 131 14.94 -1.53 3.07
CA THR A 131 15.07 -2.44 4.22
C THR A 131 14.71 -1.78 5.55
N ASP A 132 15.04 -0.50 5.69
CA ASP A 132 14.71 0.33 6.85
C ASP A 132 14.30 1.74 6.36
N VAL A 133 13.18 2.25 6.87
CA VAL A 133 12.58 3.49 6.36
C VAL A 133 13.42 4.74 6.66
N ALA A 134 14.10 4.79 7.80
CA ALA A 134 14.92 5.92 8.22
C ALA A 134 16.33 5.86 7.61
N GLY A 135 16.92 4.67 7.55
CA GLY A 135 18.18 4.40 6.87
C GLY A 135 18.10 4.78 5.38
N ALA A 136 17.02 4.37 4.70
CA ALA A 136 16.80 4.73 3.31
C ALA A 136 16.71 6.25 3.09
N ALA A 137 16.11 7.02 4.01
CA ALA A 137 16.08 8.47 3.91
C ALA A 137 17.48 9.10 3.99
N THR A 138 18.33 8.58 4.87
CA THR A 138 19.74 9.00 4.99
C THR A 138 20.54 8.63 3.75
N ASP A 139 20.32 7.44 3.19
CA ASP A 139 20.95 6.98 1.95
C ASP A 139 20.53 7.82 0.74
N ALA A 140 19.24 8.16 0.66
CA ALA A 140 18.70 9.01 -0.40
C ALA A 140 19.27 10.43 -0.35
N GLN A 141 19.49 10.99 0.85
CA GLN A 141 20.14 12.29 0.98
C GLN A 141 21.56 12.27 0.39
N ARG A 142 22.36 11.23 0.69
CA ARG A 142 23.72 11.09 0.13
C ARG A 142 23.70 11.00 -1.41
N ALA A 143 22.76 10.26 -1.98
CA ALA A 143 22.61 10.16 -3.43
C ALA A 143 22.21 11.50 -4.07
N VAL A 144 21.27 12.21 -3.47
CA VAL A 144 20.82 13.53 -3.95
C VAL A 144 21.93 14.57 -3.84
N ASP A 145 22.73 14.56 -2.78
CA ASP A 145 23.91 15.42 -2.62
C ASP A 145 24.97 15.14 -3.72
N ALA A 146 25.06 13.90 -4.19
CA ALA A 146 25.86 13.50 -5.35
C ALA A 146 25.17 13.80 -6.70
N GLY A 147 23.98 14.41 -6.69
CA GLY A 147 23.22 14.77 -7.88
C GLY A 147 22.51 13.58 -8.54
N ILE A 148 22.16 12.54 -7.79
CA ILE A 148 21.47 11.33 -8.27
C ILE A 148 20.06 11.28 -7.65
N PRO A 149 18.98 11.33 -8.44
CA PRO A 149 17.62 11.16 -7.93
C PRO A 149 17.39 9.73 -7.43
N VAL A 150 16.49 9.60 -6.45
CA VAL A 150 16.14 8.31 -5.83
C VAL A 150 14.64 8.06 -5.93
N ILE A 151 14.27 6.90 -6.44
CA ILE A 151 12.89 6.40 -6.51
C ILE A 151 12.79 5.20 -5.56
N ALA A 152 11.82 5.22 -4.65
CA ALA A 152 11.51 4.07 -3.84
C ALA A 152 10.49 3.16 -4.54
N LEU A 153 10.41 1.91 -4.13
CA LEU A 153 9.34 0.99 -4.52
C LEU A 153 8.95 0.11 -3.33
N GLY A 154 7.72 -0.42 -3.36
CA GLY A 154 7.25 -1.41 -2.39
C GLY A 154 7.00 -0.84 -1.00
N THR A 155 8.04 -0.31 -0.36
CA THR A 155 8.03 0.30 0.97
C THR A 155 8.18 1.83 0.87
N VAL A 156 7.31 2.57 1.56
CA VAL A 156 7.40 4.03 1.66
C VAL A 156 8.44 4.41 2.72
N PRO A 157 9.52 5.11 2.35
CA PRO A 157 10.57 5.51 3.29
C PRO A 157 10.12 6.69 4.18
N ASP A 158 10.95 7.06 5.15
CA ASP A 158 10.71 8.23 5.98
C ASP A 158 10.65 9.53 5.15
N ALA A 159 9.69 10.40 5.48
CA ALA A 159 9.39 11.59 4.71
C ALA A 159 10.48 12.67 4.76
N SER A 160 11.45 12.55 5.67
CA SER A 160 12.64 13.42 5.68
C SER A 160 13.57 13.18 4.48
N GLY A 161 13.46 12.03 3.81
CA GLY A 161 14.29 11.69 2.65
C GLY A 161 13.87 12.40 1.36
N PRO A 162 14.81 12.83 0.51
CA PRO A 162 14.54 13.56 -0.74
C PRO A 162 14.14 12.65 -1.92
N PHE A 163 13.23 11.70 -1.69
CA PHE A 163 12.76 10.78 -2.72
C PHE A 163 11.88 11.47 -3.76
N VAL A 164 12.03 11.08 -5.03
CA VAL A 164 11.12 11.46 -6.13
C VAL A 164 9.70 11.03 -5.78
N SER A 165 9.50 9.73 -5.61
CA SER A 165 8.25 9.09 -5.16
C SER A 165 8.55 7.64 -4.78
N THR A 166 7.52 6.93 -4.31
CA THR A 166 7.50 5.47 -4.13
C THR A 166 6.50 4.87 -5.10
N VAL A 167 6.89 3.85 -5.87
CA VAL A 167 5.97 3.09 -6.74
C VAL A 167 5.46 1.86 -5.99
N LEU A 168 4.15 1.79 -5.77
CA LEU A 168 3.53 0.69 -5.02
C LEU A 168 2.00 0.65 -5.20
N ALA A 169 1.36 -0.49 -4.91
CA ALA A 169 -0.08 -0.54 -4.70
C ALA A 169 -0.50 0.16 -3.40
N ASN A 170 -1.76 0.60 -3.26
CA ASN A 170 -2.23 1.26 -2.03
C ASN A 170 -2.34 0.27 -0.85
N PRO A 171 -1.42 0.28 0.13
CA PRO A 171 -1.42 -0.73 1.17
C PRO A 171 -2.56 -0.53 2.17
N PHE A 172 -2.77 0.70 2.65
CA PHE A 172 -3.89 1.00 3.54
C PHE A 172 -5.24 0.73 2.87
N GLY A 173 -5.43 1.22 1.65
CA GLY A 173 -6.69 1.12 0.93
C GLY A 173 -7.08 -0.32 0.62
N ASN A 174 -6.15 -1.15 0.14
CA ASN A 174 -6.41 -2.57 -0.08
C ASN A 174 -6.79 -3.27 1.22
N GLY A 175 -6.04 -3.04 2.30
CA GLY A 175 -6.37 -3.57 3.62
C GLY A 175 -7.75 -3.11 4.09
N PHE A 176 -8.09 -1.83 3.90
CA PHE A 176 -9.38 -1.26 4.31
C PHE A 176 -10.56 -1.95 3.62
N GLU A 177 -10.50 -2.10 2.30
CA GLU A 177 -11.58 -2.76 1.56
C GLU A 177 -11.63 -4.27 1.88
N ALA A 178 -10.49 -4.94 2.06
CA ALA A 178 -10.45 -6.34 2.47
C ALA A 178 -11.02 -6.55 3.89
N GLY A 179 -10.74 -5.62 4.81
CA GLY A 179 -11.29 -5.62 6.17
C GLY A 179 -12.80 -5.44 6.21
N ILE A 180 -13.34 -4.57 5.35
CA ILE A 180 -14.80 -4.44 5.16
C ILE A 180 -15.37 -5.77 4.69
N TYR A 181 -14.78 -6.38 3.66
CA TYR A 181 -15.26 -7.63 3.08
C TYR A 181 -15.25 -8.77 4.13
N ALA A 182 -14.18 -8.88 4.91
CA ALA A 182 -14.05 -9.85 6.00
C ALA A 182 -15.13 -9.67 7.08
N ALA A 183 -15.37 -8.43 7.52
CA ALA A 183 -16.39 -8.15 8.54
C ALA A 183 -17.83 -8.37 8.03
N LYS A 184 -18.09 -8.13 6.74
CA LYS A 184 -19.38 -8.47 6.10
C LYS A 184 -19.60 -9.97 6.06
N HIS A 185 -18.58 -10.74 5.70
CA HIS A 185 -18.64 -12.21 5.64
C HIS A 185 -18.98 -12.82 7.01
N ILE A 186 -18.34 -12.35 8.08
CA ILE A 186 -18.63 -12.83 9.45
C ILE A 186 -20.02 -12.39 9.93
N GLY A 187 -20.44 -11.18 9.54
CA GLY A 187 -21.74 -10.63 9.90
C GLY A 187 -21.85 -10.19 11.37
N LYS A 188 -22.97 -9.52 11.69
CA LYS A 188 -23.17 -8.85 12.99
C LYS A 188 -23.49 -9.79 14.17
N ASP A 189 -23.89 -11.02 13.88
CA ASP A 189 -24.38 -11.97 14.87
C ASP A 189 -23.24 -12.70 15.60
N ALA A 190 -22.04 -12.70 15.03
CA ALA A 190 -20.82 -13.19 15.66
C ALA A 190 -19.87 -12.04 16.02
N ALA A 191 -19.12 -12.19 17.12
CA ALA A 191 -17.92 -11.37 17.34
C ALA A 191 -16.82 -11.78 16.35
N ILE A 192 -15.89 -10.87 16.02
CA ILE A 192 -14.65 -11.24 15.31
C ILE A 192 -13.57 -11.42 16.36
N VAL A 193 -12.92 -12.59 16.35
CA VAL A 193 -11.72 -12.87 17.13
C VAL A 193 -10.66 -13.32 16.14
N SER A 194 -9.60 -12.52 16.01
CA SER A 194 -8.60 -12.71 14.96
C SER A 194 -7.18 -12.90 15.47
N GLY A 195 -6.41 -13.68 14.71
CA GLY A 195 -4.95 -13.66 14.75
C GLY A 195 -4.41 -12.92 13.52
N VAL A 196 -3.29 -12.22 13.66
CA VAL A 196 -2.66 -11.45 12.58
C VAL A 196 -1.28 -12.03 12.22
N THR A 197 -1.04 -12.30 10.94
CA THR A 197 0.32 -12.50 10.41
C THR A 197 0.77 -11.25 9.65
N ILE A 198 1.77 -10.57 10.22
CA ILE A 198 2.47 -9.43 9.61
C ILE A 198 3.82 -9.93 9.13
N GLY A 199 4.45 -9.37 8.11
CA GLY A 199 5.79 -9.88 7.73
C GLY A 199 6.90 -9.26 8.56
N THR A 200 7.02 -7.93 8.61
CA THR A 200 8.05 -7.24 9.39
C THR A 200 7.49 -5.99 10.07
N LEU A 201 7.59 -5.93 11.40
CA LEU A 201 7.25 -4.72 12.17
C LEU A 201 8.25 -3.60 11.86
N GLY A 202 7.77 -2.36 11.75
CA GLY A 202 8.56 -1.20 11.33
C GLY A 202 8.61 -0.96 9.82
N ASN A 203 8.19 -1.92 8.99
CA ASN A 203 8.02 -1.70 7.56
C ASN A 203 6.70 -0.96 7.28
N SER A 204 6.74 0.15 6.54
CA SER A 204 5.55 0.99 6.31
C SER A 204 4.41 0.28 5.60
N THR A 205 4.72 -0.52 4.59
CA THR A 205 3.71 -1.21 3.79
C THR A 205 3.01 -2.25 4.65
N SER A 206 3.78 -2.85 5.56
CA SER A 206 3.31 -3.86 6.48
C SER A 206 2.36 -3.38 7.53
N GLU A 207 2.83 -2.37 8.27
CA GLU A 207 2.02 -1.73 9.28
C GLU A 207 0.75 -1.14 8.66
N SER A 208 0.86 -0.58 7.47
CA SER A 208 -0.29 0.06 6.83
C SER A 208 -1.32 -0.91 6.26
N ARG A 209 -0.92 -2.06 5.73
CA ARG A 209 -1.86 -3.11 5.30
C ARG A 209 -2.67 -3.66 6.46
N ILE A 210 -2.00 -3.98 7.57
CA ILE A 210 -2.68 -4.44 8.79
C ILE A 210 -3.58 -3.34 9.33
N THR A 211 -3.09 -2.10 9.41
CA THR A 211 -3.91 -0.97 9.86
C THR A 211 -5.14 -0.77 8.97
N GLY A 212 -4.99 -0.93 7.66
CA GLY A 212 -6.08 -0.97 6.70
C GLY A 212 -7.10 -2.04 7.06
N LEU A 213 -6.69 -3.31 7.20
CA LEU A 213 -7.57 -4.43 7.59
C LEU A 213 -8.36 -4.11 8.85
N LEU A 214 -7.68 -3.65 9.90
CA LEU A 214 -8.32 -3.28 11.17
C LEU A 214 -9.31 -2.13 10.98
N SER A 215 -8.94 -1.09 10.24
CA SER A 215 -9.78 0.08 9.96
C SER A 215 -11.03 -0.28 9.15
N GLY A 216 -10.90 -1.17 8.18
CA GLY A 216 -12.02 -1.68 7.38
C GLY A 216 -13.02 -2.47 8.22
N ILE A 217 -12.51 -3.34 9.10
CA ILE A 217 -13.35 -4.06 10.07
C ILE A 217 -14.04 -3.06 11.00
N VAL A 218 -13.31 -2.07 11.52
CA VAL A 218 -13.88 -1.03 12.39
C VAL A 218 -15.02 -0.28 11.69
N PHE A 219 -14.81 0.12 10.44
CA PHE A 219 -15.82 0.81 9.66
C PHE A 219 -17.09 -0.03 9.47
N GLU A 220 -16.92 -1.28 9.05
CA GLU A 220 -18.06 -2.18 8.85
C GLU A 220 -18.76 -2.53 10.16
N ARG A 221 -18.03 -2.73 11.26
CA ARG A 221 -18.63 -2.94 12.59
C ARG A 221 -19.39 -1.71 13.09
N SER A 222 -18.87 -0.51 12.82
CA SER A 222 -19.59 0.74 13.09
C SER A 222 -20.94 0.78 12.36
N ASN A 223 -20.97 0.37 11.09
CA ASN A 223 -22.21 0.28 10.31
C ASN A 223 -23.17 -0.79 10.88
N GLN A 224 -22.66 -1.99 11.16
CA GLN A 224 -23.46 -3.11 11.66
C GLN A 224 -24.08 -2.85 13.05
N PHE A 225 -23.39 -2.09 13.90
CA PHE A 225 -23.81 -1.78 15.27
C PHE A 225 -24.30 -0.34 15.46
N ASN A 226 -24.39 0.46 14.38
CA ASN A 226 -24.80 1.87 14.40
C ASN A 226 -23.99 2.75 15.37
N LEU A 227 -22.66 2.60 15.36
CA LEU A 227 -21.75 3.32 16.27
C LEU A 227 -21.45 4.75 15.81
N GLY A 228 -21.83 5.12 14.58
CA GLY A 228 -21.76 6.50 14.09
C GLY A 228 -20.37 7.00 13.69
N LEU A 229 -19.37 6.11 13.57
CA LEU A 229 -18.05 6.49 13.07
C LEU A 229 -18.12 6.86 11.59
N SER A 230 -17.56 8.02 11.22
CA SER A 230 -17.26 8.32 9.83
C SER A 230 -16.17 7.39 9.30
N ARG A 231 -15.88 7.46 7.98
CA ARG A 231 -14.74 6.73 7.41
C ARG A 231 -13.43 7.16 8.08
N GLU A 232 -13.24 8.45 8.31
CA GLU A 232 -12.02 9.00 8.93
C GLU A 232 -11.90 8.62 10.42
N ASP A 233 -13.01 8.63 11.16
CA ASP A 233 -13.05 8.15 12.54
C ASP A 233 -12.70 6.66 12.64
N ALA A 234 -13.22 5.85 11.71
CA ALA A 234 -12.92 4.41 11.66
C ALA A 234 -11.44 4.15 11.31
N MET A 235 -10.86 4.93 10.40
CA MET A 235 -9.43 4.90 10.08
C MET A 235 -8.58 5.29 11.29
N LEU A 236 -8.93 6.37 12.01
CA LEU A 236 -8.22 6.79 13.22
C LEU A 236 -8.32 5.74 14.33
N LYS A 237 -9.51 5.17 14.55
CA LYS A 237 -9.71 4.09 15.52
C LYS A 237 -8.91 2.85 15.14
N GLY A 238 -8.91 2.44 13.87
CA GLY A 238 -8.12 1.31 13.38
C GLY A 238 -6.61 1.53 13.54
N PHE A 239 -6.13 2.76 13.27
CA PHE A 239 -4.76 3.18 13.56
C PHE A 239 -4.40 3.02 15.04
N ASN A 240 -5.25 3.52 15.94
CA ASN A 240 -5.01 3.40 17.39
C ASN A 240 -5.03 1.93 17.85
N LEU A 241 -5.95 1.11 17.34
CA LEU A 241 -5.97 -0.34 17.61
C LEU A 241 -4.70 -1.04 17.08
N PHE A 242 -4.15 -0.61 15.95
CA PHE A 242 -2.87 -1.12 15.48
C PHE A 242 -1.71 -0.72 16.42
N GLN A 243 -1.70 0.50 16.96
CA GLN A 243 -0.69 0.90 17.96
C GLN A 243 -0.78 0.04 19.23
N ASP A 244 -2.01 -0.23 19.70
CA ASP A 244 -2.25 -1.12 20.83
C ASP A 244 -1.77 -2.55 20.52
N LEU A 245 -2.07 -3.07 19.32
CA LEU A 245 -1.62 -4.38 18.86
C LEU A 245 -0.09 -4.48 18.79
N LYS A 246 0.55 -3.47 18.22
CA LYS A 246 2.02 -3.40 18.04
C LYS A 246 2.76 -3.38 19.37
N THR A 247 2.22 -2.70 20.37
CA THR A 247 2.89 -2.51 21.67
C THR A 247 2.48 -3.54 22.71
N GLY A 248 1.20 -3.92 22.75
CA GLY A 248 0.61 -4.83 23.73
C GLY A 248 0.38 -6.25 23.23
N GLY A 249 0.56 -6.51 21.93
CA GLY A 249 0.40 -7.84 21.32
C GLY A 249 -1.05 -8.29 21.10
N SER A 250 -2.04 -7.57 21.60
CA SER A 250 -3.47 -7.87 21.44
C SER A 250 -4.33 -6.63 21.71
N PHE A 251 -5.60 -6.65 21.31
CA PHE A 251 -6.61 -5.67 21.75
C PHE A 251 -8.00 -6.30 21.80
N ASN A 252 -8.91 -5.65 22.54
CA ASN A 252 -10.34 -5.95 22.51
C ASN A 252 -11.16 -4.65 22.43
N TRP A 253 -11.89 -4.47 21.33
CA TRP A 253 -12.84 -3.39 21.13
C TRP A 253 -14.27 -3.93 21.28
N ALA A 254 -14.81 -3.82 22.49
CA ALA A 254 -16.06 -4.46 22.89
C ALA A 254 -17.28 -3.92 22.12
N GLU A 255 -17.33 -2.61 21.86
CA GLU A 255 -18.46 -1.95 21.18
C GLU A 255 -18.61 -2.44 19.73
N GLY A 256 -17.49 -2.72 19.06
CA GLY A 256 -17.49 -3.30 17.72
C GLY A 256 -17.48 -4.82 17.68
N LYS A 257 -17.51 -5.49 18.84
CA LYS A 257 -17.33 -6.94 18.98
C LYS A 257 -16.13 -7.46 18.17
N PHE A 258 -14.98 -6.79 18.32
CA PHE A 258 -13.77 -7.09 17.57
C PHE A 258 -12.57 -7.21 18.51
N GLU A 259 -11.93 -8.38 18.48
CA GLU A 259 -10.74 -8.71 19.26
C GLU A 259 -9.65 -9.23 18.32
N VAL A 260 -8.40 -8.81 18.55
CA VAL A 260 -7.22 -9.47 17.99
C VAL A 260 -6.42 -10.04 19.15
N VAL A 261 -6.22 -11.36 19.15
CA VAL A 261 -5.60 -12.11 20.25
C VAL A 261 -4.08 -12.20 20.15
N GLY A 262 -3.52 -11.87 18.99
CA GLY A 262 -2.09 -11.98 18.73
C GLY A 262 -1.69 -11.46 17.36
N ILE A 263 -0.43 -11.06 17.24
CA ILE A 263 0.25 -10.72 15.99
C ILE A 263 1.57 -11.48 15.92
N GLN A 264 1.87 -12.12 14.79
CA GLN A 264 3.11 -12.86 14.58
C GLN A 264 3.82 -12.42 13.30
N PRO A 265 5.15 -12.22 13.34
CA PRO A 265 5.95 -11.96 12.14
C PRO A 265 6.08 -13.23 11.28
N GLY A 266 5.87 -13.08 9.97
CA GLY A 266 5.94 -14.16 8.97
C GLY A 266 6.86 -13.86 7.78
N GLY A 267 7.58 -12.73 7.79
CA GLY A 267 8.64 -12.45 6.81
C GLY A 267 8.25 -12.48 5.33
N TRP A 268 6.96 -12.28 5.00
CA TRP A 268 6.41 -12.34 3.63
C TRP A 268 6.39 -13.72 2.98
N THR A 269 6.64 -14.80 3.71
CA THR A 269 6.75 -16.15 3.15
C THR A 269 5.63 -17.06 3.61
N GLU A 270 5.36 -18.10 2.82
CA GLU A 270 4.43 -19.17 3.21
C GLU A 270 4.90 -19.88 4.49
N GLU A 271 6.20 -20.17 4.58
CA GLU A 271 6.79 -20.81 5.77
C GLU A 271 6.64 -19.96 7.03
N GLY A 272 6.96 -18.66 6.95
CA GLY A 272 6.83 -17.76 8.08
C GLY A 272 5.37 -17.53 8.46
N GLY A 273 4.47 -17.42 7.47
CA GLY A 273 3.03 -17.35 7.71
C GLY A 273 2.45 -18.61 8.37
N LEU A 274 2.89 -19.79 7.94
CA LEU A 274 2.53 -21.08 8.55
C LEU A 274 2.94 -21.09 10.02
N LYS A 275 4.22 -20.84 10.31
CA LYS A 275 4.73 -20.82 11.69
C LYS A 275 3.99 -19.81 12.57
N GLY A 276 3.83 -18.58 12.07
CA GLY A 276 3.12 -17.54 12.82
C GLY A 276 1.65 -17.90 13.08
N ALA A 277 0.98 -18.51 12.11
CA ALA A 277 -0.39 -18.98 12.28
C ALA A 277 -0.50 -20.18 13.24
N GLU A 278 0.44 -21.14 13.19
CA GLU A 278 0.51 -22.25 14.15
C GLU A 278 0.68 -21.73 15.59
N ASP A 279 1.56 -20.75 15.80
CA ASP A 279 1.78 -20.13 17.10
C ASP A 279 0.49 -19.44 17.62
N LEU A 280 -0.23 -18.73 16.76
CA LEU A 280 -1.52 -18.11 17.10
C LEU A 280 -2.60 -19.15 17.43
N LEU A 281 -2.70 -20.21 16.63
CA LEU A 281 -3.72 -21.24 16.76
C LEU A 281 -3.47 -22.18 17.95
N ALA A 282 -2.21 -22.42 18.33
CA ALA A 282 -1.87 -23.24 19.50
C ALA A 282 -2.46 -22.67 20.81
N GLY A 283 -2.48 -21.34 20.96
CA GLY A 283 -3.02 -20.67 22.14
C GLY A 283 -4.50 -20.28 22.04
N HIS A 284 -5.02 -20.11 20.81
CA HIS A 284 -6.31 -19.45 20.58
C HIS A 284 -7.18 -20.10 19.51
N GLY A 285 -6.82 -21.26 18.97
CA GLY A 285 -7.49 -21.89 17.84
C GLY A 285 -8.97 -22.21 18.07
N ASP A 286 -9.42 -22.35 19.31
CA ASP A 286 -10.84 -22.53 19.66
C ASP A 286 -11.66 -21.24 19.69
N ARG A 287 -10.99 -20.09 19.66
CA ARG A 287 -11.63 -18.77 19.69
C ARG A 287 -11.50 -18.05 18.36
N ILE A 288 -10.36 -18.19 17.67
CA ILE A 288 -10.11 -17.52 16.39
C ILE A 288 -11.15 -17.98 15.37
N ASN A 289 -11.84 -17.02 14.78
CA ASN A 289 -12.84 -17.25 13.72
C ASN A 289 -12.55 -16.43 12.44
N LEU A 290 -11.40 -15.75 12.38
CA LEU A 290 -10.90 -15.07 11.20
C LEU A 290 -9.39 -14.90 11.32
N MET A 291 -8.62 -15.36 10.34
CA MET A 291 -7.20 -15.00 10.23
C MET A 291 -7.03 -13.80 9.33
N LEU A 292 -6.21 -12.84 9.77
CA LEU A 292 -5.83 -11.68 9.00
C LEU A 292 -4.37 -11.85 8.59
N ALA A 293 -4.11 -11.89 7.29
CA ALA A 293 -2.76 -11.96 6.77
C ALA A 293 -2.45 -10.69 6.00
N GLU A 294 -1.24 -10.19 6.15
CA GLU A 294 -0.84 -9.02 5.38
C GLU A 294 -0.78 -9.31 3.87
N ASN A 295 -0.29 -10.48 3.48
CA ASN A 295 -0.14 -10.86 2.08
C ASN A 295 -0.55 -12.31 1.82
N ASP A 296 -0.63 -12.67 0.54
CA ASP A 296 -1.11 -13.97 0.07
C ASP A 296 -0.24 -15.12 0.56
N PHE A 297 1.08 -14.97 0.50
CA PHE A 297 2.00 -16.03 0.91
C PHE A 297 1.77 -16.40 2.38
N MET A 298 1.68 -15.40 3.27
CA MET A 298 1.41 -15.68 4.67
C MET A 298 -0.03 -16.17 4.91
N GLY A 299 -0.99 -15.74 4.07
CA GLY A 299 -2.36 -16.28 4.07
C GLY A 299 -2.43 -17.76 3.69
N ILE A 300 -1.67 -18.18 2.68
CA ILE A 300 -1.53 -19.59 2.27
C ILE A 300 -0.90 -20.42 3.39
N GLY A 301 0.12 -19.87 4.06
CA GLY A 301 0.68 -20.47 5.27
C GLY A 301 -0.36 -20.63 6.37
N ALA A 302 -1.19 -19.61 6.61
CA ALA A 302 -2.28 -19.67 7.58
C ALA A 302 -3.35 -20.71 7.23
N LEU A 303 -3.73 -20.84 5.96
CA LEU A 303 -4.64 -21.90 5.49
C LEU A 303 -4.09 -23.29 5.80
N THR A 304 -2.78 -23.49 5.61
CA THR A 304 -2.10 -24.75 5.95
C THR A 304 -2.14 -25.00 7.47
N ALA A 305 -1.89 -23.99 8.31
CA ALA A 305 -1.97 -24.12 9.76
C ALA A 305 -3.40 -24.49 10.24
N ILE A 306 -4.42 -23.89 9.62
CA ILE A 306 -5.84 -24.18 9.89
C ILE A 306 -6.18 -25.63 9.50
N GLU A 307 -5.65 -26.11 8.36
CA GLU A 307 -5.83 -27.50 7.93
C GLU A 307 -5.14 -28.49 8.88
N ASN A 308 -3.94 -28.17 9.37
CA ASN A 308 -3.19 -29.00 10.32
C ASN A 308 -3.95 -29.27 11.64
N ILE A 309 -4.81 -28.34 12.06
CA ILE A 309 -5.67 -28.51 13.26
C ILE A 309 -7.08 -29.02 12.93
N GLY A 310 -7.33 -29.45 11.68
CA GLY A 310 -8.61 -30.02 11.25
C GLY A 310 -9.74 -28.99 11.10
N LYS A 311 -9.42 -27.70 10.97
CA LYS A 311 -10.40 -26.60 10.87
C LYS A 311 -10.51 -26.00 9.46
N LYS A 312 -10.07 -26.72 8.43
CA LYS A 312 -10.22 -26.30 7.02
C LYS A 312 -11.66 -25.89 6.72
N GLY A 313 -11.82 -24.73 6.08
CA GLY A 313 -13.13 -24.15 5.75
C GLY A 313 -13.95 -23.61 6.94
N GLN A 314 -13.44 -23.69 8.18
CA GLN A 314 -14.12 -23.16 9.36
C GLN A 314 -13.59 -21.79 9.81
N ILE A 315 -12.33 -21.49 9.49
CA ILE A 315 -11.68 -20.21 9.79
C ILE A 315 -11.35 -19.53 8.46
N PRO A 316 -12.10 -18.50 8.03
CA PRO A 316 -11.75 -17.73 6.84
C PRO A 316 -10.41 -16.99 7.03
N VAL A 317 -9.71 -16.78 5.92
CA VAL A 317 -8.45 -16.03 5.86
C VAL A 317 -8.62 -14.85 4.92
N ALA A 318 -8.36 -13.63 5.40
CA ALA A 318 -8.41 -12.40 4.61
C ALA A 318 -7.01 -11.81 4.46
N CYS A 319 -6.61 -11.58 3.21
CA CYS A 319 -5.31 -11.00 2.86
C CYS A 319 -5.45 -9.54 2.41
N ALA A 320 -4.54 -8.66 2.83
CA ALA A 320 -4.49 -7.28 2.33
C ALA A 320 -3.75 -7.13 0.98
N ALA A 321 -3.06 -8.18 0.54
CA ALA A 321 -2.25 -8.25 -0.67
C ALA A 321 -2.07 -9.75 -1.03
N ASP A 322 -1.59 -10.20 -2.19
CA ASP A 322 -1.00 -9.48 -3.31
C ASP A 322 -1.79 -9.64 -4.63
N GLY A 323 -2.78 -10.53 -4.68
CA GLY A 323 -3.39 -10.99 -5.93
C GLY A 323 -2.49 -11.98 -6.69
N PHE A 324 -1.71 -12.78 -5.94
CA PHE A 324 -0.88 -13.86 -6.47
C PHE A 324 -1.73 -14.96 -7.08
N ARG A 325 -1.31 -15.54 -8.21
CA ARG A 325 -2.09 -16.48 -9.01
C ARG A 325 -2.66 -17.65 -8.19
N VAL A 326 -1.86 -18.22 -7.30
CA VAL A 326 -2.31 -19.30 -6.39
C VAL A 326 -3.41 -18.80 -5.45
N ALA A 327 -3.28 -17.59 -4.92
CA ALA A 327 -4.32 -16.98 -4.09
C ALA A 327 -5.59 -16.67 -4.90
N LEU A 328 -5.48 -16.29 -6.17
CA LEU A 328 -6.66 -16.12 -7.05
C LEU A 328 -7.42 -17.43 -7.22
N ASP A 329 -6.71 -18.54 -7.42
CA ASP A 329 -7.34 -19.86 -7.53
C ASP A 329 -8.02 -20.26 -6.20
N LEU A 330 -7.42 -19.94 -5.04
CA LEU A 330 -8.02 -20.15 -3.72
C LEU A 330 -9.22 -19.23 -3.44
N VAL A 331 -9.19 -17.98 -3.90
CA VAL A 331 -10.35 -17.08 -3.85
C VAL A 331 -11.48 -17.64 -4.69
N LYS A 332 -11.17 -18.16 -5.88
CA LYS A 332 -12.15 -18.76 -6.78
C LYS A 332 -12.75 -20.06 -6.23
N SER A 333 -12.00 -20.85 -5.48
CA SER A 333 -12.54 -22.05 -4.81
C SER A 333 -13.30 -21.74 -3.52
N GLY A 334 -13.19 -20.52 -3.00
CA GLY A 334 -13.72 -20.11 -1.70
C GLY A 334 -12.86 -20.52 -0.50
N ASP A 335 -11.66 -21.06 -0.73
CA ASP A 335 -10.72 -21.44 0.33
C ASP A 335 -10.02 -20.20 0.95
N LEU A 336 -9.78 -19.17 0.15
CA LEU A 336 -9.29 -17.86 0.60
C LEU A 336 -10.42 -16.82 0.48
N LEU A 337 -10.65 -16.01 1.51
CA LEU A 337 -11.82 -15.13 1.53
C LEU A 337 -11.68 -13.95 0.56
N VAL A 338 -10.53 -13.29 0.61
CA VAL A 338 -10.24 -12.06 -0.15
C VAL A 338 -8.73 -11.83 -0.20
N THR A 339 -8.25 -11.20 -1.28
CA THR A 339 -6.90 -10.66 -1.38
C THR A 339 -6.91 -9.24 -1.93
N GLY A 340 -5.91 -8.42 -1.59
CA GLY A 340 -5.75 -7.08 -2.15
C GLY A 340 -4.87 -7.07 -3.40
N ALA A 341 -5.13 -6.15 -4.32
CA ALA A 341 -4.40 -6.04 -5.58
C ALA A 341 -3.02 -5.40 -5.39
N ASN A 342 -1.94 -6.18 -5.46
CA ASN A 342 -0.55 -5.71 -5.38
C ASN A 342 0.40 -6.55 -6.28
N SER A 343 0.32 -6.33 -7.59
CA SER A 343 1.16 -7.05 -8.55
C SER A 343 2.62 -6.59 -8.48
N GLY A 344 3.53 -7.53 -8.20
CA GLY A 344 4.97 -7.29 -8.28
C GLY A 344 5.39 -6.90 -9.70
N ARG A 345 4.74 -7.51 -10.71
CA ARG A 345 4.96 -7.17 -12.12
C ARG A 345 4.60 -5.72 -12.42
N ALA A 346 3.42 -5.28 -11.98
CA ALA A 346 2.96 -3.91 -12.15
C ALA A 346 3.90 -2.90 -11.48
N THR A 347 4.42 -3.24 -10.31
CA THR A 347 5.35 -2.39 -9.55
C THR A 347 6.68 -2.22 -10.29
N GLY A 348 7.30 -3.32 -10.73
CA GLY A 348 8.54 -3.29 -11.51
C GLY A 348 8.41 -2.53 -12.83
N GLU A 349 7.31 -2.76 -13.57
CA GLU A 349 7.01 -1.98 -14.78
C GLU A 349 6.75 -0.52 -14.47
N GLY A 350 6.03 -0.20 -13.40
CA GLY A 350 5.73 1.15 -12.96
C GLY A 350 6.99 1.97 -12.69
N VAL A 351 8.01 1.38 -12.05
CA VAL A 351 9.30 2.04 -11.84
C VAL A 351 9.95 2.40 -13.18
N MET A 352 9.97 1.48 -14.14
CA MET A 352 10.54 1.74 -15.46
C MET A 352 9.73 2.76 -16.26
N VAL A 353 8.40 2.76 -16.14
CA VAL A 353 7.53 3.78 -16.72
C VAL A 353 7.89 5.15 -16.15
N LEU A 354 7.98 5.29 -14.83
CA LEU A 354 8.34 6.57 -14.19
C LEU A 354 9.70 7.08 -14.64
N ILE A 355 10.72 6.21 -14.64
CA ILE A 355 12.07 6.57 -15.12
C ILE A 355 12.01 7.01 -16.59
N ASN A 356 11.30 6.28 -17.44
CA ASN A 356 11.18 6.64 -18.85
C ASN A 356 10.46 7.99 -19.06
N GLU A 357 9.39 8.25 -18.32
CA GLU A 357 8.70 9.55 -18.35
C GLU A 357 9.65 10.70 -17.97
N ILE A 358 10.43 10.55 -16.90
CA ILE A 358 11.37 11.57 -16.43
C ILE A 358 12.51 11.78 -17.46
N PHE A 359 13.21 10.70 -17.81
CA PHE A 359 14.49 10.79 -18.53
C PHE A 359 14.34 10.89 -20.06
N ARG A 360 13.26 10.36 -20.63
CA ARG A 360 13.04 10.34 -22.09
C ARG A 360 11.95 11.29 -22.54
N LYS A 361 10.93 11.52 -21.71
CA LYS A 361 9.76 12.35 -22.08
C LYS A 361 9.73 13.72 -21.39
N GLY A 362 10.63 13.98 -20.44
CA GLY A 362 10.74 15.26 -19.76
C GLY A 362 9.60 15.52 -18.77
N PHE A 363 9.00 14.47 -18.21
CA PHE A 363 8.00 14.58 -17.17
C PHE A 363 8.60 15.24 -15.91
N ASP A 364 7.95 16.31 -15.44
CA ASP A 364 8.32 16.97 -14.19
C ASP A 364 7.77 16.21 -12.98
N ALA A 365 8.58 15.31 -12.45
CA ALA A 365 8.27 14.53 -11.25
C ALA A 365 8.56 15.27 -9.93
N ASN A 366 8.85 16.58 -9.96
CA ASN A 366 9.29 17.30 -8.75
C ASN A 366 8.19 17.43 -7.68
N ASN A 367 6.92 17.34 -8.07
CA ASN A 367 5.77 17.47 -7.15
C ASN A 367 4.88 16.22 -7.09
N LEU A 368 5.49 15.04 -7.18
CA LEU A 368 4.82 13.78 -6.85
C LEU A 368 4.66 13.62 -5.33
N PRO A 369 3.60 12.93 -4.86
CA PRO A 369 3.50 12.52 -3.45
C PRO A 369 4.66 11.59 -3.07
N LEU A 370 4.90 11.39 -1.77
CA LEU A 370 5.93 10.46 -1.29
C LEU A 370 5.62 9.02 -1.71
N GLY A 371 4.34 8.64 -1.77
CA GLY A 371 3.86 7.40 -2.37
C GLY A 371 2.93 7.66 -3.55
N SER A 372 3.26 7.12 -4.71
CA SER A 372 2.41 7.07 -5.90
C SER A 372 1.70 5.73 -5.95
N TYR A 373 0.56 5.68 -5.26
CA TYR A 373 -0.20 4.46 -5.08
C TYR A 373 -1.00 4.07 -6.32
N PHE A 374 -0.98 2.80 -6.68
CA PHE A 374 -1.99 2.24 -7.58
C PHE A 374 -3.35 2.26 -6.88
N PRO A 375 -4.48 2.31 -7.63
CA PRO A 375 -5.81 2.30 -7.05
C PRO A 375 -5.99 1.13 -6.07
N ALA A 376 -6.68 1.39 -4.97
CA ALA A 376 -7.04 0.33 -4.03
C ALA A 376 -8.09 -0.59 -4.68
N GLU A 377 -7.84 -1.88 -4.66
CA GLU A 377 -8.73 -2.90 -5.24
C GLU A 377 -8.58 -4.20 -4.45
N ILE A 378 -9.68 -4.93 -4.32
CA ILE A 378 -9.71 -6.27 -3.74
C ILE A 378 -10.23 -7.27 -4.75
N ILE A 379 -9.74 -8.50 -4.62
CA ILE A 379 -10.10 -9.63 -5.44
C ILE A 379 -10.87 -10.62 -4.58
N THR A 380 -12.09 -10.90 -5.00
CA THR A 380 -13.10 -11.70 -4.30
C THR A 380 -13.64 -12.76 -5.26
N GLU A 381 -14.39 -13.73 -4.74
CA GLU A 381 -15.08 -14.73 -5.58
C GLU A 381 -15.94 -14.05 -6.67
N GLU A 382 -16.45 -12.85 -6.39
CA GLU A 382 -17.36 -12.09 -7.25
C GLU A 382 -16.67 -11.52 -8.51
N ASN A 383 -15.37 -11.22 -8.45
CA ASN A 383 -14.65 -10.54 -9.53
C ASN A 383 -13.41 -11.29 -10.06
N VAL A 384 -12.95 -12.34 -9.38
CA VAL A 384 -11.69 -13.03 -9.69
C VAL A 384 -11.61 -13.55 -11.13
N ASP A 385 -12.71 -14.10 -11.67
CA ASP A 385 -12.75 -14.60 -13.05
C ASP A 385 -12.45 -13.52 -14.08
N SER A 386 -12.81 -12.27 -13.79
CA SER A 386 -12.49 -11.15 -14.67
C SER A 386 -11.04 -10.73 -14.56
N LEU A 387 -10.36 -10.98 -13.43
CA LEU A 387 -9.03 -10.48 -13.11
C LEU A 387 -7.91 -11.48 -13.36
N ILE A 388 -8.23 -12.76 -13.59
CA ILE A 388 -7.23 -13.76 -13.98
C ILE A 388 -6.58 -13.38 -15.32
N ASP A 389 -5.25 -13.32 -15.32
CA ASP A 389 -4.49 -13.10 -16.55
C ASP A 389 -4.49 -14.38 -17.41
N PRO A 390 -4.88 -14.31 -18.71
CA PRO A 390 -4.73 -15.44 -19.62
C PRO A 390 -3.26 -15.83 -19.85
N ASP A 391 -2.31 -14.90 -19.72
CA ASP A 391 -0.88 -15.19 -19.74
C ASP A 391 -0.46 -15.91 -18.45
N GLN A 392 -0.25 -17.21 -18.56
CA GLN A 392 0.20 -18.07 -17.44
C GLN A 392 1.59 -17.70 -16.93
N SER A 393 2.38 -16.94 -17.69
CA SER A 393 3.66 -16.44 -17.22
C SER A 393 3.51 -15.28 -16.25
N ASN A 394 2.33 -14.64 -16.16
CA ASN A 394 2.01 -13.66 -15.12
C ASN A 394 1.65 -14.36 -13.81
N PRO A 395 2.49 -14.25 -12.75
CA PRO A 395 2.15 -14.84 -11.46
C PRO A 395 1.11 -14.02 -10.69
N PHE A 396 0.54 -12.95 -11.26
CA PHE A 396 -0.45 -12.09 -10.62
C PHE A 396 -1.71 -11.93 -11.48
N PHE A 397 -2.68 -11.19 -10.95
CA PHE A 397 -3.85 -10.71 -11.70
C PHE A 397 -3.45 -9.83 -12.90
N LYS A 398 -4.35 -9.72 -13.88
CA LYS A 398 -4.22 -8.78 -14.99
C LYS A 398 -4.21 -7.35 -14.44
N TYR A 399 -3.34 -6.48 -14.95
CA TYR A 399 -3.20 -5.13 -14.42
C TYR A 399 -2.93 -4.12 -15.53
N GLU A 400 -3.05 -2.85 -15.18
CA GLU A 400 -2.50 -1.73 -15.93
C GLU A 400 -1.66 -0.87 -14.97
N VAL A 401 -0.54 -0.33 -15.44
CA VAL A 401 0.24 0.63 -14.67
C VAL A 401 -0.48 1.99 -14.76
N PRO A 402 -1.02 2.53 -13.65
CA PRO A 402 -1.74 3.79 -13.68
C PRO A 402 -0.76 4.97 -13.90
N PRO A 403 -1.27 6.11 -14.41
CA PRO A 403 -0.44 7.30 -14.59
C PRO A 403 -0.01 7.88 -13.25
N PHE A 404 1.23 8.38 -13.20
CA PHE A 404 1.75 9.13 -12.05
C PHE A 404 1.12 10.52 -11.99
N ARG A 405 0.53 10.85 -10.83
CA ARG A 405 -0.17 12.12 -10.61
C ARG A 405 0.60 12.99 -9.62
N THR A 406 0.73 14.27 -9.97
CA THR A 406 1.26 15.30 -9.07
C THR A 406 0.26 15.59 -7.95
N ILE A 407 0.74 16.17 -6.85
CA ILE A 407 -0.10 16.55 -5.71
C ILE A 407 -1.29 17.47 -6.11
N PRO A 408 -1.12 18.50 -6.97
CA PRO A 408 -2.25 19.25 -7.50
C PRO A 408 -3.30 18.41 -8.24
N GLN A 409 -2.89 17.37 -8.99
CA GLN A 409 -3.82 16.47 -9.70
C GLN A 409 -4.47 15.43 -8.79
N ILE A 410 -3.95 15.22 -7.57
CA ILE A 410 -4.58 14.38 -6.55
C ILE A 410 -5.61 15.19 -5.77
N ARG A 411 -5.34 16.48 -5.53
CA ARG A 411 -6.25 17.41 -4.83
C ARG A 411 -7.43 17.87 -5.67
N GLY A 412 -7.22 18.08 -6.98
CA GLY A 412 -8.24 18.53 -7.94
C GLY A 412 -8.89 17.38 -8.69
#